data_AF-A0A9X3S3M1-F1
#
_entry.id   AF-A0A9X3S3M1-F1
#
_cell.length_a   1.000
_cell.length_b   1.000
_cell.length_c   1.000
_cell.angle_alpha   90.00
_cell.angle_beta   90.00
_cell.angle_gamma   90.00
#
_symmetry.space_group_name_H-M   'P 1'
#
loop_
_entity.id
_entity.type
_entity.pdbx_description
1 polymer ?
#
loop_
_entity_poly.entity_id
_entity_poly.type
_entity_poly.pdbx_seq_one_letter_code
_entity_poly.pdbx_strand_id
1 'polypeptide(L)'
;MALPARRPRDRFRKPARALGAGARVPAGWPRARQHRPGLELAPGARSDANLGAIAVASAPWNFRPAGLAAGADLLGWMPYNRAAVAWSAEHFDDTYRSAWWPTELPTLILSGGADRIVTQTLWDDERFTGEHVIHRTVHGAGHFPWIERPEEVAAAFADLADLIARSTGA
;
A
#
# COMPACT_ATOMS: atom_id res chain seq x y z
N MET A 1 24.14 -35.75 31.25
CA MET A 1 23.61 -35.40 29.92
C MET A 1 23.27 -33.92 29.92
N ALA A 2 24.08 -33.10 29.25
CA ALA A 2 23.95 -31.64 29.24
C ALA A 2 23.79 -31.13 27.79
N LEU A 3 22.82 -30.26 27.56
CA LEU A 3 22.56 -29.59 26.27
C LEU A 3 23.66 -28.55 25.98
N PRO A 4 24.12 -28.39 24.72
CA PRO A 4 25.11 -27.37 24.40
C PRO A 4 24.49 -25.97 24.31
N ALA A 5 25.25 -24.98 24.80
CA ALA A 5 24.92 -23.57 24.87
C ALA A 5 24.77 -22.91 23.48
N ARG A 6 23.79 -22.01 23.35
CA ARG A 6 23.56 -21.18 22.15
C ARG A 6 24.67 -20.13 22.00
N ARG A 7 25.26 -20.02 20.81
CA ARG A 7 26.22 -18.96 20.47
C ARG A 7 25.52 -17.60 20.29
N PRO A 8 26.20 -16.46 20.57
CA PRO A 8 25.66 -15.12 20.36
C PRO A 8 25.41 -14.83 18.87
N ARG A 9 24.32 -14.11 18.58
CA ARG A 9 23.97 -13.64 17.22
C ARG A 9 24.99 -12.60 16.76
N ASP A 10 25.73 -12.93 15.70
CA ASP A 10 26.58 -11.96 15.00
C ASP A 10 25.72 -10.84 14.41
N ARG A 11 26.16 -9.62 14.66
CA ARG A 11 25.59 -8.37 14.13
C ARG A 11 25.68 -8.41 12.61
N PHE A 12 24.53 -8.34 11.93
CA PHE A 12 24.45 -8.02 10.51
C PHE A 12 25.05 -6.63 10.26
N ARG A 13 26.35 -6.57 9.91
CA ARG A 13 26.93 -5.40 9.24
C ARG A 13 26.54 -5.48 7.77
N LYS A 14 25.69 -4.55 7.30
CA LYS A 14 25.49 -4.32 5.85
C LYS A 14 26.83 -3.89 5.24
N PRO A 15 27.28 -4.47 4.12
CA PRO A 15 28.38 -3.90 3.36
C PRO A 15 27.89 -2.61 2.68
N ALA A 16 28.67 -1.53 2.83
CA ALA A 16 28.51 -0.31 2.06
C ALA A 16 28.76 -0.64 0.58
N ARG A 17 27.71 -0.62 -0.24
CA ARG A 17 27.86 -0.58 -1.70
C ARG A 17 27.90 0.89 -2.12
N ALA A 18 28.95 1.20 -2.88
CA ALA A 18 29.22 2.51 -3.44
C ALA A 18 28.01 3.05 -4.23
N LEU A 19 27.70 4.32 -4.01
CA LEU A 19 26.78 5.11 -4.82
C LEU A 19 27.35 5.18 -6.24
N GLY A 20 26.76 4.40 -7.15
CA GLY A 20 26.99 4.53 -8.58
C GLY A 20 26.39 5.85 -9.08
N ALA A 21 27.25 6.71 -9.61
CA ALA A 21 26.88 7.95 -10.24
C ALA A 21 25.92 7.73 -11.42
N GLY A 22 24.82 8.50 -11.45
CA GLY A 22 24.20 9.01 -12.67
C GLY A 22 23.49 8.03 -13.59
N ALA A 23 22.37 7.45 -13.18
CA ALA A 23 21.37 6.98 -14.15
C ALA A 23 20.55 8.18 -14.64
N ARG A 24 20.84 8.67 -15.86
CA ARG A 24 20.03 9.72 -16.51
C ARG A 24 18.68 9.14 -16.93
N VAL A 25 17.61 9.88 -16.67
CA VAL A 25 16.26 9.56 -17.15
C VAL A 25 16.25 9.67 -18.68
N PRO A 26 15.71 8.68 -19.42
CA PRO A 26 15.54 8.79 -20.87
C PRO A 26 14.63 9.99 -21.23
N ALA A 27 15.02 10.74 -22.25
CA ALA A 27 14.19 11.81 -22.79
C ALA A 27 12.85 11.22 -23.28
N GLY A 28 11.72 11.71 -22.76
CA GLY A 28 10.38 11.27 -23.15
C GLY A 28 9.54 10.59 -22.06
N TRP A 29 10.10 10.30 -20.88
CA TRP A 29 9.30 9.81 -19.76
C TRP A 29 8.34 10.91 -19.26
N PRO A 30 7.02 10.67 -19.21
CA PRO A 30 6.13 11.56 -18.48
C PRO A 30 6.55 11.52 -17.02
N ARG A 31 7.19 12.60 -16.55
CA ARG A 31 7.24 12.85 -15.11
C ARG A 31 5.79 13.04 -14.74
N ALA A 32 5.24 12.15 -13.94
CA ALA A 32 4.01 12.42 -13.22
C ALA A 32 4.28 13.65 -12.35
N ARG A 33 4.10 14.85 -12.92
CA ARG A 33 3.99 16.08 -12.14
C ARG A 33 2.62 16.01 -11.53
N GLN A 34 2.46 15.20 -10.49
CA GLN A 34 1.48 15.54 -9.48
C GLN A 34 2.10 16.73 -8.73
N HIS A 35 1.86 17.94 -9.23
CA HIS A 35 2.00 19.12 -8.40
C HIS A 35 0.93 18.99 -7.32
N ARG A 36 1.27 18.35 -6.19
CA ARG A 36 0.45 18.36 -4.99
C ARG A 36 1.03 19.40 -4.03
N PRO A 37 0.47 20.61 -3.99
CA PRO A 37 0.76 21.48 -2.85
C PRO A 37 0.14 20.81 -1.60
N GLY A 38 0.92 20.64 -0.53
CA GLY A 38 0.37 20.29 0.79
C GLY A 38 0.66 18.90 1.36
N LEU A 39 1.88 18.37 1.21
CA LEU A 39 2.41 17.31 2.08
C LEU A 39 3.45 17.84 3.08
N GLU A 40 3.43 19.15 3.35
CA GLU A 40 3.88 19.60 4.68
C GLU A 40 2.95 18.92 5.68
N LEU A 41 3.52 18.21 6.66
CA LEU A 41 2.79 17.75 7.84
C LEU A 41 1.84 18.87 8.24
N ALA A 42 0.52 18.63 8.15
CA ALA A 42 -0.45 19.62 8.58
C ALA A 42 0.03 20.13 9.94
N PRO A 43 0.07 21.46 10.20
CA PRO A 43 0.72 22.04 11.37
C PRO A 43 0.26 21.49 12.73
N GLY A 44 -0.74 20.60 12.75
CA GLY A 44 -1.23 19.80 13.86
C GLY A 44 -0.55 18.44 14.12
N ALA A 45 0.19 17.79 13.20
CA ALA A 45 0.78 16.44 13.43
C ALA A 45 2.04 16.45 14.33
N ARG A 46 1.98 17.18 15.45
CA ARG A 46 3.09 17.40 16.39
C ARG A 46 3.37 16.20 17.29
N SER A 47 2.50 15.20 17.30
CA SER A 47 2.58 13.96 18.09
C SER A 47 1.87 12.82 17.35
N ASP A 48 2.13 11.58 17.76
CA ASP A 48 1.43 10.39 17.22
C ASP A 48 -0.07 10.44 17.52
N ALA A 49 -0.46 10.95 18.70
CA ALA A 49 -1.85 11.18 19.05
C ALA A 49 -2.54 12.18 18.11
N ASN A 50 -1.85 13.27 17.73
CA ASN A 50 -2.41 14.24 16.79
C ASN A 50 -2.52 13.64 15.38
N LEU A 51 -1.55 12.82 14.96
CA LEU A 51 -1.63 12.09 13.70
C LEU A 51 -2.84 11.16 13.67
N GLY A 52 -3.11 10.45 14.77
CA GLY A 52 -4.30 9.62 14.91
C GLY A 52 -5.60 10.43 14.87
N ALA A 53 -5.66 11.57 15.55
CA ALA A 53 -6.82 12.46 15.50
C ALA A 53 -7.10 12.98 14.07
N ILE A 54 -6.06 13.33 13.33
CA ILE A 54 -6.17 13.74 11.91
C ILE A 54 -6.70 12.59 11.06
N ALA A 55 -6.16 11.38 11.25
CA ALA A 55 -6.60 10.20 10.51
C ALA A 55 -8.09 9.89 10.77
N VAL A 56 -8.54 9.88 12.03
CA VAL A 56 -9.96 9.70 12.37
C VAL A 56 -10.82 10.81 11.76
N ALA A 57 -10.40 12.08 11.85
CA ALA A 57 -11.11 13.19 11.23
C ALA A 57 -11.22 13.08 9.69
N SER A 58 -10.31 12.34 9.06
CA SER A 58 -10.32 12.06 7.62
C SER A 58 -11.22 10.89 7.22
N ALA A 59 -11.87 10.20 8.15
CA ALA A 59 -12.71 9.03 7.86
C ALA A 59 -13.72 9.27 6.70
N PRO A 60 -14.40 10.44 6.56
CA PRO A 60 -15.31 10.68 5.43
C PRO A 60 -14.69 10.61 4.04
N TRP A 61 -13.36 10.73 3.93
CA TRP A 61 -12.62 10.57 2.67
C TRP A 61 -12.30 9.11 2.36
N ASN A 62 -12.14 8.30 3.40
CA ASN A 62 -11.75 6.89 3.32
C ASN A 62 -12.95 5.96 3.14
N PHE A 63 -14.11 6.32 3.71
CA PHE A 63 -15.29 5.47 3.77
C PHE A 63 -16.51 6.12 3.11
N ARG A 64 -17.46 5.29 2.69
CA ARG A 64 -18.84 5.67 2.38
C ARG A 64 -19.63 5.86 3.68
N PRO A 65 -20.82 6.49 3.61
CA PRO A 65 -21.64 6.71 4.80
C PRO A 65 -21.92 5.44 5.61
N ALA A 66 -22.12 4.29 4.95
CA ALA A 66 -22.38 3.01 5.61
C ALA A 66 -21.18 2.48 6.41
N GLY A 67 -19.95 2.73 5.96
CA GLY A 67 -18.73 2.28 6.63
C GLY A 67 -18.15 3.28 7.62
N LEU A 68 -18.68 4.51 7.69
CA LEU A 68 -18.01 5.62 8.36
C LEU A 68 -17.76 5.38 9.85
N ALA A 69 -18.75 4.85 10.58
CA ALA A 69 -18.62 4.61 12.02
C ALA A 69 -17.56 3.54 12.30
N ALA A 70 -17.71 2.34 11.71
CA ALA A 70 -16.74 1.25 11.86
C ALA A 70 -15.35 1.62 11.36
N GLY A 71 -15.28 2.43 10.29
CA GLY A 71 -14.04 2.95 9.73
C GLY A 71 -13.35 3.95 10.64
N ALA A 72 -14.09 4.90 11.22
CA ALA A 72 -13.54 5.84 12.19
C ALA A 72 -13.02 5.12 13.44
N ASP A 73 -13.75 4.11 13.91
CA ASP A 73 -13.30 3.26 15.01
C ASP A 73 -11.98 2.56 14.65
N LEU A 74 -11.91 1.87 13.49
CA LEU A 74 -10.68 1.25 12.99
C LEU A 74 -9.50 2.23 12.97
N LEU A 75 -9.70 3.42 12.39
CA LEU A 75 -8.66 4.44 12.34
C LEU A 75 -8.24 4.89 13.74
N GLY A 76 -9.16 4.94 14.71
CA GLY A 76 -8.85 5.29 16.10
C GLY A 76 -7.94 4.30 16.82
N TRP A 77 -7.95 3.03 16.42
CA TRP A 77 -7.15 1.95 17.04
C TRP A 77 -5.75 1.77 16.43
N MET A 78 -5.45 2.40 15.29
CA MET A 78 -4.18 2.16 14.61
C MET A 78 -2.97 2.74 15.38
N PRO A 79 -1.82 2.05 15.40
CA PRO A 79 -0.61 2.53 16.06
C PRO A 79 0.14 3.53 15.17
N TYR A 80 -0.20 4.81 15.28
CA TYR A 80 0.45 5.88 14.51
C TYR A 80 1.90 6.11 14.91
N ASN A 81 2.74 6.39 13.92
CA ASN A 81 4.16 6.69 14.11
C ASN A 81 4.58 7.85 13.21
N ARG A 82 4.69 9.04 13.80
CA ARG A 82 5.14 10.27 13.16
C ARG A 82 6.53 10.15 12.54
N ALA A 83 7.45 9.44 13.19
CA ALA A 83 8.81 9.31 12.69
C ALA A 83 8.83 8.51 11.38
N ALA A 84 7.99 7.48 11.27
CA ALA A 84 7.82 6.74 10.03
C ALA A 84 7.22 7.60 8.91
N VAL A 85 6.20 8.41 9.22
CA VAL A 85 5.59 9.34 8.24
C VAL A 85 6.61 10.36 7.75
N ALA A 86 7.33 11.02 8.65
CA ALA A 86 8.34 12.02 8.29
C ALA A 86 9.46 11.40 7.43
N TRP A 87 9.90 10.19 7.79
CA TRP A 87 10.90 9.48 7.01
C TRP A 87 10.40 9.12 5.61
N SER A 88 9.15 8.63 5.49
CA SER A 88 8.54 8.29 4.20
C SER A 88 8.45 9.51 3.28
N ALA A 89 8.02 10.66 3.81
CA ALA A 89 7.93 11.90 3.06
C ALA A 89 9.31 12.35 2.52
N GLU A 90 10.37 12.22 3.32
CA GLU A 90 11.73 12.62 2.91
C GLU A 90 12.40 11.61 1.96
N HIS A 91 12.10 10.31 2.07
CA HIS A 91 12.90 9.25 1.44
C HIS A 91 12.16 8.38 0.44
N PHE A 92 10.82 8.41 0.42
CA PHE A 92 10.03 7.40 -0.29
C PHE A 92 8.96 8.05 -1.18
N ASP A 93 8.07 8.88 -0.64
CA ASP A 93 6.81 9.24 -1.29
C ASP A 93 7.00 9.86 -2.69
N ASP A 94 7.97 10.76 -2.84
CA ASP A 94 8.23 11.47 -4.11
C ASP A 94 9.27 10.78 -5.01
N THR A 95 10.00 9.79 -4.48
CA THR A 95 11.14 9.19 -5.17
C THR A 95 10.95 7.70 -5.48
N TYR A 96 9.92 7.09 -4.92
CA TYR A 96 9.62 5.68 -5.10
C TYR A 96 9.38 5.36 -6.59
N ARG A 97 9.97 4.26 -7.01
CA ARG A 97 9.75 3.65 -8.31
C ARG A 97 9.48 2.18 -8.12
N SER A 98 8.35 1.71 -8.63
CA SER A 98 8.05 0.28 -8.65
C SER A 98 9.17 -0.47 -9.38
N ALA A 99 9.70 -1.50 -8.74
CA ALA A 99 10.74 -2.37 -9.27
C ALA A 99 10.24 -3.79 -9.55
N TRP A 100 8.96 -4.05 -9.25
CA TRP A 100 8.31 -5.33 -9.40
C TRP A 100 6.98 -5.14 -10.14
N TRP A 101 6.67 -6.12 -10.99
CA TRP A 101 5.43 -6.22 -11.76
C TRP A 101 5.02 -7.69 -11.76
N PRO A 102 3.71 -8.01 -11.80
CA PRO A 102 3.26 -9.39 -11.88
C PRO A 102 3.57 -9.94 -13.29
N THR A 103 4.68 -10.65 -13.47
CA THR A 103 5.02 -11.28 -14.76
C THR A 103 4.38 -12.65 -14.94
N GLU A 104 4.40 -13.46 -13.89
CA GLU A 104 3.90 -14.86 -13.91
C GLU A 104 3.10 -15.23 -12.66
N LEU A 105 3.32 -14.51 -11.55
CA LEU A 105 2.67 -14.84 -10.27
C LEU A 105 1.19 -14.46 -10.31
N PRO A 106 0.26 -15.38 -9.99
CA PRO A 106 -1.14 -15.06 -9.78
C PRO A 106 -1.30 -13.85 -8.86
N THR A 107 -1.98 -12.82 -9.34
CA THR A 107 -2.07 -11.52 -8.68
C THR A 107 -3.51 -11.03 -8.67
N LEU A 108 -3.96 -10.54 -7.52
CA LEU A 108 -5.22 -9.83 -7.38
C LEU A 108 -4.92 -8.34 -7.14
N ILE A 109 -5.48 -7.48 -7.99
CA ILE A 109 -5.54 -6.04 -7.80
C ILE A 109 -6.96 -5.72 -7.36
N LEU A 110 -7.13 -5.38 -6.08
CA LEU A 110 -8.42 -5.13 -5.44
C LEU A 110 -8.55 -3.67 -5.05
N SER A 111 -9.65 -3.03 -5.43
CA SER A 111 -9.94 -1.63 -5.12
C SER A 111 -11.41 -1.40 -4.78
N GLY A 112 -11.70 -0.36 -4.01
CA GLY A 112 -13.07 0.15 -3.89
C GLY A 112 -13.39 1.12 -5.03
N GLY A 113 -14.57 0.99 -5.63
CA GLY A 113 -14.99 1.81 -6.77
C GLY A 113 -15.22 3.28 -6.46
N ALA A 114 -15.22 3.66 -5.18
CA ALA A 114 -15.32 5.03 -4.70
C ALA A 114 -14.10 5.45 -3.86
N ASP A 115 -12.96 4.76 -4.01
CA ASP A 115 -11.70 5.15 -3.37
C ASP A 115 -11.24 6.53 -3.89
N ARG A 116 -10.97 7.44 -2.95
CA ARG A 116 -10.51 8.81 -3.22
C ARG A 116 -9.08 9.07 -2.76
N ILE A 117 -8.47 8.08 -2.09
CA ILE A 117 -7.14 8.16 -1.51
C ILE A 117 -6.10 7.71 -2.54
N VAL A 118 -6.36 6.58 -3.20
CA VAL A 118 -5.49 6.00 -4.22
C VAL A 118 -6.16 6.10 -5.59
N THR A 119 -5.46 6.70 -6.55
CA THR A 119 -5.94 6.73 -7.94
C THR A 119 -5.76 5.35 -8.57
N GLN A 120 -6.86 4.77 -9.04
CA GLN A 120 -6.87 3.39 -9.54
C GLN A 120 -6.32 3.27 -10.97
N THR A 121 -6.17 4.39 -11.68
CA THR A 121 -5.58 4.42 -13.03
C THR A 121 -4.11 4.00 -13.06
N LEU A 122 -3.45 3.85 -11.91
CA LEU A 122 -2.09 3.28 -11.83
C LEU A 122 -2.06 1.81 -12.27
N TRP A 123 -3.20 1.12 -12.19
CA TRP A 123 -3.32 -0.29 -12.55
C TRP A 123 -3.68 -0.53 -14.01
N ASP A 124 -3.96 0.54 -14.77
CA ASP A 124 -4.26 0.46 -16.22
C ASP A 124 -2.99 0.22 -17.07
N ASP A 125 -1.81 0.31 -16.46
CA ASP A 125 -0.54 0.03 -17.13
C ASP A 125 -0.49 -1.44 -17.57
N GLU A 126 -0.10 -1.69 -18.82
CA GLU A 126 -0.07 -3.04 -19.43
C GLU A 126 0.73 -4.05 -18.60
N ARG A 127 1.70 -3.60 -17.79
CA ARG A 127 2.49 -4.45 -16.89
C ARG A 127 1.67 -5.06 -15.74
N PHE A 128 0.48 -4.55 -15.49
CA PHE A 128 -0.49 -5.10 -14.55
C PHE A 128 -1.63 -5.84 -15.26
N THR A 129 -1.46 -6.22 -16.52
CA THR A 129 -2.45 -6.98 -17.29
C THR A 129 -1.91 -8.37 -17.65
N GLY A 130 -2.80 -9.33 -17.87
CA GLY A 130 -2.44 -10.71 -18.21
C GLY A 130 -3.43 -11.72 -17.65
N GLU A 131 -3.38 -12.96 -18.12
CA GLU A 131 -4.29 -14.04 -17.67
C GLU A 131 -4.08 -14.43 -16.20
N HIS A 132 -2.89 -14.15 -15.64
CA HIS A 132 -2.56 -14.36 -14.23
C HIS A 132 -2.91 -13.17 -13.33
N VAL A 133 -3.52 -12.10 -13.87
CA VAL A 133 -3.90 -10.91 -13.08
C VAL A 133 -5.41 -10.73 -13.06
N ILE A 134 -5.98 -10.71 -11.85
CA ILE A 134 -7.38 -10.41 -11.62
C ILE A 134 -7.50 -8.95 -11.17
N HIS A 135 -8.29 -8.17 -11.89
CA HIS A 135 -8.71 -6.83 -11.46
C HIS A 135 -10.10 -6.91 -10.86
N ARG A 136 -10.24 -6.50 -9.60
CA ARG A 136 -11.53 -6.42 -8.92
C ARG A 136 -11.76 -5.02 -8.37
N THR A 137 -12.79 -4.36 -8.88
CA THR A 137 -13.34 -3.15 -8.29
C THR A 137 -14.63 -3.50 -7.54
N VAL A 138 -14.64 -3.22 -6.24
CA VAL A 138 -15.79 -3.45 -5.35
C VAL A 138 -16.69 -2.22 -5.42
N HIS A 139 -17.85 -2.38 -6.04
CA HIS A 139 -18.79 -1.27 -6.23
C HIS A 139 -19.41 -0.82 -4.91
N GLY A 140 -19.47 0.49 -4.72
CA GLY A 140 -20.05 1.08 -3.50
C GLY A 140 -19.15 0.97 -2.27
N ALA A 141 -17.87 0.66 -2.42
CA ALA A 141 -16.84 0.74 -1.39
C ALA A 141 -15.83 1.86 -1.66
N GLY A 142 -15.32 2.49 -0.61
CA GLY A 142 -14.21 3.44 -0.58
C GLY A 142 -12.85 2.77 -0.44
N HIS A 143 -11.94 3.38 0.32
CA HIS A 143 -10.55 2.93 0.43
C HIS A 143 -10.40 1.59 1.18
N PHE A 144 -11.36 1.25 2.06
CA PHE A 144 -11.33 0.03 2.87
C PHE A 144 -12.49 -0.91 2.49
N PRO A 145 -12.46 -1.54 1.30
CA PRO A 145 -13.56 -2.36 0.82
C PRO A 145 -13.90 -3.55 1.72
N TRP A 146 -12.94 -4.04 2.52
CA TRP A 146 -13.17 -5.13 3.48
C TRP A 146 -14.03 -4.73 4.68
N ILE A 147 -14.15 -3.44 4.99
CA ILE A 147 -15.08 -2.95 6.03
C ILE A 147 -16.49 -2.81 5.46
N GLU A 148 -16.60 -2.34 4.21
CA GLU A 148 -17.87 -1.93 3.63
C GLU A 148 -18.59 -3.04 2.85
N ARG A 149 -17.81 -3.94 2.25
CA ARG A 149 -18.27 -5.05 1.40
C ARG A 149 -17.41 -6.30 1.65
N PRO A 150 -17.35 -6.81 2.90
CA PRO A 150 -16.48 -7.94 3.26
C PRO A 150 -16.73 -9.19 2.39
N GLU A 151 -17.99 -9.45 2.02
CA GLU A 151 -18.37 -10.59 1.18
C GLU A 151 -17.77 -10.52 -0.24
N GLU A 152 -17.74 -9.33 -0.85
CA GLU A 152 -17.14 -9.14 -2.18
C GLU A 152 -15.63 -9.26 -2.15
N VAL A 153 -15.01 -8.80 -1.06
CA VAL A 153 -13.57 -9.01 -0.82
C VAL A 153 -13.28 -10.50 -0.67
N ALA A 154 -14.06 -11.23 0.15
CA ALA A 154 -13.92 -12.67 0.31
C ALA A 154 -14.05 -13.42 -1.03
N ALA A 155 -15.05 -13.06 -1.85
CA ALA A 155 -15.21 -13.61 -3.18
C ALA A 155 -14.02 -13.31 -4.11
N ALA A 156 -13.45 -12.11 -4.05
CA ALA A 156 -12.25 -11.77 -4.83
C ALA A 156 -11.02 -12.61 -4.43
N PHE A 157 -10.87 -12.90 -3.14
CA PHE A 157 -9.81 -13.80 -2.65
C PHE A 157 -10.06 -15.27 -3.03
N ALA A 158 -11.32 -15.70 -3.10
CA ALA A 158 -11.66 -17.03 -3.61
C ALA A 158 -11.24 -17.16 -5.09
N ASP A 159 -11.54 -16.18 -5.93
CA ASP A 159 -11.11 -16.18 -7.34
C ASP A 159 -9.58 -16.23 -7.49
N LEU A 160 -8.84 -15.53 -6.62
CA LEU A 160 -7.38 -15.60 -6.58
C LEU A 160 -6.88 -17.00 -6.18
N ALA A 161 -7.50 -17.62 -5.17
CA ALA A 161 -7.14 -18.97 -4.73
C ALA A 161 -7.35 -19.99 -5.85
N ASP A 162 -8.45 -19.88 -6.59
CA ASP A 162 -8.74 -20.73 -7.74
C ASP A 162 -7.72 -20.52 -8.87
N LEU A 163 -7.32 -19.27 -9.12
CA LEU A 163 -6.26 -18.97 -10.09
C LEU A 163 -4.94 -19.62 -9.68
N ILE A 164 -4.56 -19.50 -8.41
CA ILE A 164 -3.35 -20.13 -7.87
C ILE A 164 -3.39 -21.65 -8.07
N ALA A 165 -4.51 -22.31 -7.74
CA ALA A 165 -4.66 -23.75 -7.89
C ALA A 165 -4.48 -24.20 -9.36
N ARG A 166 -5.10 -23.48 -10.30
CA ARG A 166 -4.93 -23.75 -11.74
C ARG A 166 -3.49 -23.56 -12.20
N SER A 167 -2.79 -22.54 -11.70
CA SER A 167 -1.41 -22.24 -12.08
C SER A 167 -0.38 -23.23 -11.52
N THR A 168 -0.69 -23.94 -10.43
CA THR A 168 0.19 -24.95 -9.83
C THR A 168 -0.10 -26.38 -10.30
N GLY A 169 -1.11 -26.58 -11.16
CA GLY A 169 -1.50 -27.90 -11.67
C GLY A 169 -2.08 -28.83 -10.61
N ALA A 170 -2.64 -28.26 -9.54
CA ALA A 170 -3.31 -28.98 -8.45
C ALA A 170 -4.80 -29.19 -8.74
#